data_AF-A0A3L7RU02-F1
#
_entry.id   AF-A0A3L7RU02-F1
#
_cell.length_a   1.000
_cell.length_b   1.000
_cell.length_c   1.000
_cell.angle_alpha   90.00
_cell.angle_beta   90.00
_cell.angle_gamma   90.00
#
_symmetry.space_group_name_H-M   'P 1'
#
loop_
_entity.id
_entity.type
_entity.pdbx_description
1 polymer ?
#
loop_
_entity_poly.entity_id
_entity_poly.type
_entity_poly.pdbx_seq_one_letter_code
_entity_poly.pdbx_strand_id
1 'polypeptide(L)' 'MPLVILPRDGLRGTGSIDLSGITPDRLAGLGIAAIERMPVEIDGRRQPLASAFVVSGDLDDDSGIECRGDFSRV' A
#
# COMPACT_ATOMS: atom_id res chain seq x y z
N MET A 1 -6.14 -14.51 -4.36
CA MET A 1 -7.17 -13.68 -3.65
C MET A 1 -6.64 -12.27 -3.67
N PRO A 2 -7.37 -11.21 -4.10
CA PRO A 2 -6.74 -9.93 -4.38
C PRO A 2 -5.99 -9.35 -3.18
N LEU A 3 -4.89 -8.66 -3.46
CA LEU A 3 -4.15 -7.92 -2.46
C LEU A 3 -4.98 -6.69 -2.09
N VAL A 4 -5.42 -6.63 -0.85
CA VAL A 4 -6.21 -5.52 -0.33
C VAL A 4 -5.31 -4.55 0.41
N ILE A 5 -5.37 -3.28 0.02
CA ILE A 5 -4.72 -2.17 0.71
C ILE A 5 -5.81 -1.30 1.34
N LEU A 6 -5.71 -1.09 2.65
CA LEU A 6 -6.66 -0.31 3.44
C LEU A 6 -5.91 0.81 4.20
N PRO A 7 -6.29 2.09 4.10
CA PRO A 7 -5.71 3.14 4.92
C PRO A 7 -5.91 2.84 6.41
N ARG A 8 -4.89 3.09 7.23
CA ARG A 8 -5.01 3.00 8.68
C ARG A 8 -5.83 4.17 9.21
N ASP A 9 -6.72 3.88 10.14
CA ASP A 9 -7.48 4.89 10.86
C ASP A 9 -6.54 5.87 11.57
N GLY A 10 -6.84 7.17 11.45
CA GLY A 10 -6.09 8.19 12.17
C GLY A 10 -4.73 8.53 11.56
N LEU A 11 -4.56 8.43 10.23
CA LEU A 11 -3.50 9.12 9.49
C LEU A 11 -3.56 10.64 9.77
N ARG A 12 -2.92 11.06 10.87
CA ARG A 12 -2.89 12.45 11.34
C ARG A 12 -1.97 13.28 10.46
N GLY A 13 -2.51 13.82 9.37
CA GLY A 13 -1.81 14.74 8.49
C GLY A 13 -2.76 15.27 7.42
N THR A 14 -2.39 16.37 6.78
CA THR A 14 -3.08 16.88 5.58
C THR A 14 -2.28 16.62 4.31
N GLY A 15 -1.09 16.02 4.41
CA GLY A 15 -0.23 15.85 3.25
C GLY A 15 -0.55 14.61 2.42
N SER A 16 0.16 14.51 1.29
CA SER A 16 -0.06 13.53 0.23
C SER A 16 0.75 12.25 0.46
N ILE A 17 0.24 11.15 -0.08
CA ILE A 17 0.87 9.85 -0.07
C ILE A 17 1.17 9.43 -1.52
N ASP A 18 2.43 9.18 -1.86
CA ASP A 18 2.78 8.64 -3.17
C ASP A 18 2.86 7.11 -3.14
N LEU A 19 1.94 6.45 -3.87
CA LEU A 19 1.91 5.00 -4.08
C LEU A 19 2.46 4.58 -5.46
N SER A 20 3.12 5.45 -6.21
CA SER A 20 3.69 5.15 -7.54
C SER A 20 4.59 3.90 -7.57
N GLY A 21 5.18 3.55 -6.43
CA GLY A 21 6.00 2.36 -6.26
C GLY A 21 5.24 1.06 -5.97
N ILE A 22 3.91 1.09 -5.83
CA ILE A 22 3.06 -0.04 -5.43
C ILE A 22 2.26 -0.51 -6.65
N THR A 23 2.89 -1.34 -7.48
CA THR A 23 2.30 -1.87 -8.72
C THR A 23 2.30 -3.40 -8.71
N PRO A 24 1.36 -4.06 -9.40
CA PRO A 24 1.32 -5.52 -9.47
C PRO A 24 2.67 -6.14 -9.84
N ASP A 25 3.34 -5.64 -10.88
CA ASP A 25 4.64 -6.14 -11.36
C ASP A 25 5.73 -6.10 -10.28
N ARG A 26 5.69 -5.11 -9.38
CA ARG A 26 6.69 -4.95 -8.33
C ARG A 26 6.38 -5.77 -7.09
N LEU A 27 5.10 -6.06 -6.86
CA LEU A 27 4.62 -6.86 -5.74
C LEU A 27 4.58 -8.36 -6.07
N ALA A 28 4.58 -8.72 -7.36
CA ALA A 28 4.55 -10.08 -7.83
C ALA A 28 5.67 -10.92 -7.18
N GLY A 29 5.29 -12.06 -6.59
CA GLY A 29 6.22 -12.96 -5.89
C GLY A 29 6.73 -12.47 -4.53
N LEU A 30 6.30 -11.30 -4.05
CA LEU A 30 6.60 -10.82 -2.70
C LEU A 30 5.55 -11.34 -1.71
N GLY A 31 5.99 -11.91 -0.59
CA GLY A 31 5.10 -12.19 0.52
C GLY A 31 4.63 -10.89 1.22
N ILE A 32 3.50 -10.95 1.92
CA ILE A 32 2.88 -9.82 2.63
C ILE A 32 3.89 -9.02 3.46
N ALA A 33 4.76 -9.69 4.23
CA ALA A 33 5.74 -9.01 5.08
C ALA A 33 6.79 -8.20 4.28
N ALA A 34 7.05 -8.56 3.02
CA ALA A 34 7.89 -7.76 2.12
C ALA A 34 7.09 -6.58 1.55
N ILE A 35 5.83 -6.81 1.15
CA ILE A 35 4.91 -5.77 0.67
C ILE A 35 4.71 -4.68 1.73
N GLU A 36 4.51 -5.04 2.99
CA GLU A 36 4.38 -4.11 4.12
C GLU A 36 5.60 -3.21 4.32
N ARG A 37 6.80 -3.69 3.93
CA ARG A 37 8.06 -2.95 4.01
C ARG A 37 8.36 -2.14 2.76
N MET A 38 7.52 -2.24 1.73
CA MET A 38 7.70 -1.48 0.50
C MET A 38 7.71 0.01 0.81
N PRO A 39 8.71 0.75 0.34
CA PRO A 39 8.80 2.15 0.67
C PRO A 39 7.82 2.97 -0.19
N VAL A 40 7.06 3.82 0.48
CA VAL A 40 6.15 4.83 -0.09
C VAL A 40 6.57 6.21 0.40
N GLU A 41 6.16 7.26 -0.29
CA GLU A 41 6.35 8.62 0.20
C GLU A 41 5.10 9.07 0.96
N ILE A 42 5.27 9.60 2.16
CA ILE A 42 4.19 10.19 2.96
C ILE A 42 4.71 11.55 3.43
N ASP A 43 4.04 12.62 3.00
CA ASP A 43 4.40 14.00 3.35
C ASP A 43 5.88 14.31 3.03
N GLY A 44 6.38 13.85 1.87
CA GLY A 44 7.76 14.04 1.44
C GLY A 44 8.80 13.15 2.14
N ARG A 45 8.36 12.17 2.95
CA ARG A 45 9.25 11.25 3.67
C ARG A 45 9.02 9.81 3.24
N ARG A 46 10.13 9.12 2.93
CA ARG A 46 10.12 7.70 2.59
C ARG A 46 9.87 6.85 3.83
N GLN A 47 8.76 6.14 3.85
CA GLN A 47 8.32 5.30 4.96
C GLN A 47 7.79 3.95 4.46
N PRO A 48 7.76 2.89 5.29
CA PRO A 48 7.16 1.61 4.90
C PRO A 48 5.66 1.76 4.59
N LEU A 49 5.13 1.00 3.64
CA LEU A 49 3.70 0.96 3.31
C LEU A 49 2.84 0.70 4.55
N ALA A 50 3.30 -0.19 5.43
CA ALA A 50 2.63 -0.52 6.68
C ALA A 50 2.47 0.65 7.67
N SER A 51 3.19 1.76 7.47
CA SER A 51 3.05 2.97 8.30
C SER A 51 1.70 3.69 8.07
N ALA A 52 1.17 3.60 6.86
CA ALA A 52 -0.08 4.26 6.47
C ALA A 52 -1.20 3.29 6.09
N PHE A 53 -0.87 2.06 5.71
CA PHE A 53 -1.86 1.10 5.22
C PHE A 53 -1.76 -0.22 5.98
N VAL A 54 -2.89 -0.93 6.01
CA VAL A 54 -2.98 -2.36 6.31
C VAL A 54 -3.01 -3.08 4.98
N VAL A 55 -2.16 -4.11 4.85
CA VAL A 55 -2.09 -4.95 3.67
C VAL A 55 -2.58 -6.34 4.05
N SER A 56 -3.45 -6.93 3.23
CA SER A 56 -3.93 -8.29 3.43
C SER A 56 -4.19 -8.96 2.09
N GLY A 57 -4.28 -10.30 2.09
CA GLY A 57 -4.38 -11.07 0.87
C GLY A 57 -3.04 -11.30 0.19
N ASP A 58 -3.08 -11.73 -1.06
CA ASP A 58 -1.90 -12.11 -1.82
C ASP A 58 -2.01 -11.54 -3.24
N LEU A 59 -0.91 -11.50 -3.95
CA LEU A 59 -0.89 -11.05 -5.34
C LEU A 59 -0.55 -12.26 -6.21
N ASP A 60 -1.56 -13.11 -6.41
CA ASP A 60 -1.57 -14.21 -7.36
C ASP A 60 -1.57 -13.64 -8.80
N ASP A 61 -1.02 -14.39 -9.77
CA ASP A 61 -0.81 -13.94 -11.16
C ASP A 61 -2.05 -13.35 -11.86
N ASP A 62 -3.26 -13.76 -11.46
CA ASP A 62 -4.54 -13.31 -12.01
C ASP A 62 -5.29 -12.30 -11.11
N SER A 63 -4.67 -11.85 -10.01
CA SER A 63 -5.32 -11.00 -9.02
C SER A 63 -4.74 -9.59 -8.96
N GLY A 64 -5.62 -8.60 -8.92
CA GLY A 64 -5.26 -7.19 -8.86
C GLY A 64 -5.07 -6.67 -7.43
N ILE A 65 -4.63 -5.41 -7.35
CA ILE A 65 -4.61 -4.65 -6.10
C ILE A 65 -5.99 -4.01 -5.91
N GLU A 66 -6.59 -4.24 -4.76
CA GLU A 66 -7.85 -3.64 -4.37
C GLU A 66 -7.64 -2.59 -3.27
N CYS A 67 -7.85 -1.32 -3.62
CA CYS A 67 -7.80 -0.21 -2.69
C CYS A 67 -9.17 -0.03 -2.02
N ARG A 68 -9.27 -0.30 -0.72
CA ARG A 68 -10.52 -0.17 0.05
C ARG A 68 -10.43 0.94 1.09
N GLY A 69 -11.44 1.82 1.15
CA GLY A 69 -11.49 2.94 2.09
C GLY A 69 -11.21 4.29 1.41
N ASP A 70 -10.71 5.25 2.18
CA ASP A 70 -10.47 6.63 1.71
C ASP A 70 -9.04 6.82 1.19
N PHE A 71 -8.92 6.93 -0.13
CA PHE A 71 -7.67 7.19 -0.85
C PHE A 71 -7.60 8.62 -1.39
N SER A 72 -8.40 9.56 -0.89
CA SER A 72 -8.43 10.96 -1.36
C SER A 72 -7.10 11.73 -1.24
N ARG A 73 -6.09 11.13 -0.59
CA ARG A 73 -4.77 11.69 -0.32
C ARG A 73 -3.64 11.04 -1.15
N VAL A 74 -3.97 10.07 -1.98
CA VAL A 74 -3.04 9.36 -2.88
C VAL A 74 -3.08 9.98 -4.26
#